data_AF-A0A9E0QWN7-F1
#
_entry.id   AF-A0A9E0QWN7-F1
#
_cell.length_a   1.000
_cell.length_b   1.000
_cell.length_c   1.000
_cell.angle_alpha   90.00
_cell.angle_beta   90.00
_cell.angle_gamma   90.00
#
_symmetry.space_group_name_H-M   'P 1'
#
loop_
_entity.id
_entity.type
_entity.pdbx_description
1 polymer ?
#
loop_
_entity_poly.entity_id
_entity_poly.type
_entity_poly.pdbx_seq_one_letter_code
_entity_poly.pdbx_strand_id
1 'polypeptide(L)' 'MEQKRLCSDCFILVRGQLINRHGNLVERNHIHNDTVYECNSCHNLICLSHVPHEWSVIGVAEQFDDQPAQSA' A
#
# COMPACT_ATOMS: atom_id res chain seq x y z
N MET A 1 15.42 -13.73 -3.51
CA MET A 1 14.52 -12.59 -3.22
C MET A 1 13.10 -13.11 -3.28
N GLU A 2 12.49 -13.41 -2.14
CA GLU A 2 11.10 -13.89 -2.09
C GLU A 2 10.17 -12.71 -2.36
N GLN A 3 9.56 -12.67 -3.55
CA GLN A 3 8.44 -11.79 -3.82
C GLN A 3 7.29 -12.22 -2.90
N LYS A 4 7.06 -11.49 -1.81
CA LYS A 4 5.93 -11.74 -0.90
C LYS A 4 4.65 -11.71 -1.71
N ARG A 5 3.97 -12.85 -1.81
CA ARG A 5 2.69 -12.96 -2.52
C ARG A 5 1.61 -12.25 -1.70
N LEU A 6 0.78 -11.47 -2.39
CA LEU A 6 -0.46 -10.93 -1.83
C LEU A 6 -1.42 -12.09 -1.54
N CYS A 7 -2.26 -11.96 -0.51
CA CYS A 7 -3.42 -12.84 -0.39
C CYS A 7 -4.44 -12.50 -1.48
N SER A 8 -5.41 -13.39 -1.71
CA SER A 8 -6.44 -13.21 -2.73
C SER A 8 -7.18 -11.88 -2.60
N ASP A 9 -7.53 -11.47 -1.38
CA ASP A 9 -8.21 -10.20 -1.15
C ASP A 9 -7.34 -8.99 -1.54
N CYS A 10 -6.08 -8.96 -1.10
CA CYS A 10 -5.15 -7.88 -1.44
C CYS A 10 -4.85 -7.84 -2.93
N PHE A 11 -4.78 -9.00 -3.58
CA PHE A 11 -4.63 -9.10 -5.02
C PHE A 11 -5.85 -8.50 -5.73
N ILE A 12 -7.07 -8.81 -5.30
CA ILE A 12 -8.30 -8.27 -5.88
C ILE A 12 -8.44 -6.77 -5.60
N LEU A 13 -8.02 -6.28 -4.44
CA LEU A 13 -7.99 -4.84 -4.14
C LEU A 13 -7.15 -4.06 -5.15
N VAL A 14 -5.92 -4.52 -5.37
CA VAL A 14 -4.95 -3.85 -6.25
C VAL A 14 -5.29 -4.06 -7.73
N ARG A 15 -5.59 -5.30 -8.15
CA ARG A 15 -5.85 -5.64 -9.56
C ARG A 15 -7.29 -5.43 -9.99
N GLY A 16 -8.23 -5.61 -9.08
CA GLY A 16 -9.67 -5.48 -9.32
C GLY A 16 -10.22 -4.08 -9.03
N GLN A 17 -9.36 -3.13 -8.63
CA GLN A 17 -9.72 -1.73 -8.36
C GLN A 17 -10.96 -1.59 -7.47
N LEU A 18 -11.07 -2.45 -6.45
CA LEU A 18 -12.18 -2.38 -5.51
C LEU A 18 -11.99 -1.19 -4.59
N ILE A 19 -12.96 -0.29 -4.51
CA ILE A 19 -12.93 0.86 -3.59
C ILE A 19 -13.04 0.39 -2.12
N ASN A 20 -13.67 -0.76 -1.88
CA ASN A 20 -13.94 -1.25 -0.53
C ASN A 20 -12.75 -1.99 0.09
N ARG A 21 -12.30 -1.50 1.26
CA ARG A 21 -11.30 -2.14 2.12
C ARG A 21 -11.81 -3.50 2.61
N HIS A 22 -11.02 -4.57 2.50
CA HIS A 22 -11.34 -5.85 3.15
C HIS A 22 -10.97 -5.83 4.65
N GLY A 23 -11.70 -6.57 5.48
CA GLY A 23 -11.63 -6.46 6.95
C GLY A 23 -10.28 -6.77 7.60
N ASN A 24 -9.32 -7.36 6.87
CA ASN A 24 -7.98 -7.67 7.38
C ASN A 24 -6.95 -6.56 7.13
N LEU A 25 -7.35 -5.43 6.54
CA LEU A 25 -6.49 -4.26 6.39
C LEU A 25 -6.57 -3.36 7.62
N VAL A 26 -5.42 -3.19 8.26
CA VAL A 26 -5.23 -2.30 9.39
C VAL A 26 -4.51 -1.06 8.89
N GLU A 27 -5.09 0.11 9.14
CA GLU A 27 -4.44 1.38 8.81
C GLU A 27 -3.16 1.51 9.63
N ARG A 28 -2.04 1.76 8.95
CA ARG A 28 -0.73 1.95 9.59
C ARG A 28 -0.29 3.40 9.53
N ASN A 29 -0.51 4.06 8.40
CA ASN A 29 -0.06 5.42 8.21
C ASN A 29 -0.98 6.17 7.26
N HIS A 30 -1.02 7.50 7.39
CA HIS A 30 -1.75 8.38 6.49
C HIS A 30 -0.83 9.53 6.11
N ILE A 31 -0.35 9.52 4.86
CA ILE A 31 0.62 10.49 4.35
C ILE A 31 -0.10 11.36 3.32
N HIS A 32 -0.29 12.64 3.64
CA HIS A 32 -1.01 13.60 2.79
C HIS A 32 -2.43 13.13 2.40
N ASN A 33 -2.57 12.50 1.22
CA ASN A 33 -3.81 11.97 0.64
C ASN A 33 -3.76 10.45 0.42
N ASP A 34 -2.74 9.80 0.96
CA ASP A 34 -2.45 8.40 0.76
C ASP A 34 -2.59 7.67 2.09
N THR A 35 -3.46 6.66 2.13
CA THR A 35 -3.65 5.84 3.32
C THR A 35 -2.92 4.53 3.16
N VAL A 36 -1.93 4.27 4.00
CA VAL A 36 -1.18 3.03 4.03
C VAL A 36 -1.84 2.05 4.99
N TYR A 37 -2.18 0.89 4.45
CA TYR A 37 -2.74 -0.23 5.17
C TYR A 37 -1.75 -1.40 5.19
N GLU A 38 -1.75 -2.14 6.28
CA GLU A 38 -1.08 -3.43 6.39
C GLU A 38 -2.12 -4.54 6.44
N CYS A 39 -1.96 -5.55 5.59
CA CYS A 39 -2.82 -6.72 5.63
C CYS A 39 -2.36 -7.68 6.72
N ASN A 40 -3.22 -8.01 7.68
CA ASN A 40 -2.90 -8.97 8.73
C ASN A 40 -2.79 -10.43 8.24
N SER A 41 -3.26 -10.73 7.01
CA SER A 41 -3.18 -12.08 6.44
C SER A 41 -1.89 -12.33 5.67
N CYS A 42 -1.46 -11.36 4.86
CA CYS A 42 -0.26 -11.50 4.03
C CYS A 42 0.90 -10.59 4.46
N HIS A 43 0.69 -9.75 5.47
CA HIS A 43 1.68 -8.82 6.03
C HIS A 43 2.32 -7.94 4.95
N ASN A 44 1.55 -7.61 3.91
CA ASN A 44 1.95 -6.68 2.86
C ASN A 44 1.36 -5.30 3.14
N LEU A 45 2.12 -4.29 2.74
CA LEU A 45 1.71 -2.89 2.80
C LEU A 45 1.04 -2.51 1.48
N ILE A 46 -0.12 -1.88 1.58
CA ILE A 46 -0.93 -1.45 0.44
C ILE A 46 -1.33 -0.01 0.70
N CYS A 47 -1.14 0.84 -0.29
CA CYS A 47 -1.56 2.22 -0.27
C CYS A 47 -2.93 2.34 -0.95
N LEU A 48 -3.80 3.18 -0.40
CA LEU A 48 -4.97 3.73 -1.06
C LEU A 48 -4.75 5.22 -1.30
N SER A 49 -4.62 5.61 -2.56
CA SER A 49 -4.52 7.01 -2.96
C SER A 49 -5.91 7.60 -3.08
N HIS A 50 -6.22 8.64 -2.32
CA HIS A 50 -7.56 9.24 -2.29
C HIS A 50 -7.97 9.89 -3.62
N VAL A 51 -7.00 10.21 -4.49
CA VAL A 51 -7.24 10.62 -5.88
C VAL A 51 -6.17 9.92 -6.72
N PRO A 52 -6.51 8.92 -7.57
CA PRO A 52 -7.82 8.59 -8.14
C PRO A 52 -8.65 7.49 -7.43
N HIS A 53 -8.48 7.24 -6.12
CA HIS A 53 -9.06 6.08 -5.40
C HIS A 53 -8.49 4.73 -5.86
N GLU A 54 -7.18 4.69 -6.11
CA GLU A 54 -6.49 3.48 -6.56
C GLU A 54 -5.70 2.81 -5.43
N TRP A 55 -5.69 1.48 -5.44
CA TRP A 55 -4.88 0.68 -4.53
C TRP A 55 -3.57 0.27 -5.20
N SER A 56 -2.46 0.49 -4.50
CA SER A 56 -1.12 0.12 -4.96
C SER A 56 -0.35 -0.64 -3.88
N VAL A 57 0.42 -1.65 -4.25
CA VAL A 57 1.28 -2.37 -3.30
C VAL A 57 2.52 -1.54 -3.04
N ILE A 58 2.79 -1.23 -1.77
CA ILE A 58 4.08 -0.67 -1.38
C ILE A 58 5.03 -1.86 -1.26
N GLY A 59 5.76 -2.14 -2.34
CA GLY A 59 6.89 -3.05 -2.26
C GLY A 59 7.89 -2.49 -1.26
N VAL A 60 8.37 -3.33 -0.35
CA VAL A 60 9.41 -2.99 0.67
C VAL A 60 10.70 -2.41 0.05
N ALA A 61 10.81 -2.33 -1.28
CA ALA A 61 11.95 -1.79 -2.00
C ALA A 61 11.94 -0.25 -2.18
N GLU A 62 10.84 0.47 -1.88
CA GLU A 62 10.77 1.93 -2.10
C GLU A 62 10.55 2.76 -0.81
N GLN A 63 10.78 2.19 0.37
CA GLN A 63 10.68 2.98 1.61
C GLN A 63 11.92 3.81 1.94
N PHE A 64 12.98 3.78 1.11
CA PHE A 64 14.16 4.63 1.31
C PHE A 64 14.82 4.97 -0.04
N ASP A 65 14.12 5.61 -0.96
CA ASP A 65 14.84 6.57 -1.80
C ASP A 65 15.09 7.79 -0.91
N ASP A 66 16.31 7.84 -0.42
CA ASP A 66 16.96 8.96 0.22
C ASP A 66 16.56 10.25 -0.52
N GLN A 67 15.63 11.02 0.04
CA GLN A 67 15.38 12.38 -0.39
C GLN A 67 16.17 13.31 0.55
N PRO A 68 17.46 13.59 0.33
CA PRO A 68 18.07 14.75 0.92
C PRO A 68 17.58 15.95 0.13
N ALA A 69 16.84 16.78 0.86
CA ALA A 69 16.37 18.10 0.51
C ALA A 69 17.22 18.83 -0.55
N GLN A 70 16.57 19.29 -1.62
CA GLN A 70 17.05 20.46 -2.34
C GLN A 70 17.08 21.65 -1.37
N SER A 71 18.27 22.15 -1.05
CA SER A 71 18.63 23.50 -0.57
C SER A 71 20.15 23.48 -0.36
N ALA A 72 21.02 24.29 -0.97
CA ALA A 72 20.91 25.55 -1.68
C ALA A 72 22.12 25.70 -2.63
#